data_AF-A0A946IU12-F1
#
_entry.id   AF-A0A946IU12-F1
#
_cell.length_a   1.000
_cell.length_b   1.000
_cell.length_c   1.000
_cell.angle_alpha   90.00
_cell.angle_beta   90.00
_cell.angle_gamma   90.00
#
_symmetry.space_group_name_H-M   'P 1'
#
loop_
_entity.id
_entity.type
_entity.pdbx_description
1 polymer ?
#
loop_
_entity_poly.entity_id
_entity_poly.type
_entity_poly.pdbx_seq_one_letter_code
_entity_poly.pdbx_strand_id
1 'polypeptide(L)'
;MAKKATVAIINSIFAIFLFAEVLWAEESKRPVYEHPGNYRDEINQLKTDFKSRFGYELIDLEHEWRSWEVKKLTAAFSHLPDTFLKIKGPKGFYHLSQFRGGPEGMPVDDIPAATFPSFQTVYRNARMAYQVEVGNQEPRIEFYSKLFYEDEENLNNIVQHEMAHIYDMFKGYLSFSDEWLQITKFKLIHLPALDSRPGDDYLFVPLNSSSEQHYAPVSSLQLPTYSRQNPQEDFANSVAAYINYPYFQYSHPKRYQFLKDKVFGGKMYFSEEKMGYKQKVTSEFLQAINNKNWDQVIEISREVARDHHSEIEYELVQQLEEALHNTPDSVRDVKLALASCNFVDPGALNIRKNLIRKKRVALQVLLENRKCALMARRSFEKDLGIWSMRNIYFYKSKGQAYIQFLDPISLTSRARGFETRYTWRIFNEGSSVHLAEGSFIRKEVNAGSIKINLSETAVGNLNLPTGRPLTLELGAQRVHPIEFKRLNSKIAKIRFVIPAGFNYDGAKKPGVKIIYPLRPEFQSLN
;
A
#
# COMPACT_ATOMS: atom_id res chain seq x y z
N MET A 1 30.15 -58.88 -74.35
CA MET A 1 29.14 -59.80 -74.90
C MET A 1 28.17 -60.17 -73.78
N ALA A 2 26.87 -60.13 -74.10
CA ALA A 2 25.73 -60.72 -73.40
C ALA A 2 25.31 -60.21 -71.99
N LYS A 3 24.11 -59.63 -71.98
CA LYS A 3 23.20 -59.35 -70.86
C LYS A 3 22.72 -60.64 -70.16
N LYS A 4 22.42 -60.57 -68.86
CA LYS A 4 21.04 -60.65 -68.30
C LYS A 4 21.02 -60.60 -66.77
N ALA A 5 20.04 -59.86 -66.25
CA ALA A 5 19.62 -59.74 -64.85
C ALA A 5 19.09 -61.10 -64.30
N THR A 6 18.86 -61.30 -63.00
CA THR A 6 17.60 -60.92 -62.30
C THR A 6 17.69 -61.17 -60.77
N VAL A 7 17.33 -60.14 -59.97
CA VAL A 7 16.60 -60.10 -58.66
C VAL A 7 17.27 -60.47 -57.30
N ALA A 8 17.42 -59.41 -56.50
CA ALA A 8 17.05 -59.14 -55.08
C ALA A 8 17.50 -60.03 -53.90
N ILE A 9 18.05 -59.36 -52.88
CA ILE A 9 17.60 -59.23 -51.46
C ILE A 9 18.75 -58.52 -50.70
N ILE A 10 18.63 -57.20 -50.46
CA ILE A 10 18.32 -56.53 -49.18
C ILE A 10 19.46 -56.58 -48.13
N ASN A 11 19.96 -55.37 -47.87
CA ASN A 11 20.55 -54.83 -46.65
C ASN A 11 21.86 -55.40 -46.09
N SER A 12 22.94 -54.64 -46.30
CA SER A 12 23.91 -54.33 -45.26
C SER A 12 24.66 -53.04 -45.60
N ILE A 13 25.02 -52.31 -44.56
CA ILE A 13 25.90 -51.13 -44.49
C ILE A 13 25.18 -49.77 -44.55
N PHE A 14 24.62 -49.37 -43.41
CA PHE A 14 25.19 -48.20 -42.74
C PHE A 14 25.35 -48.52 -41.24
N ALA A 15 26.63 -48.69 -40.87
CA ALA A 15 27.21 -48.48 -39.54
C ALA A 15 26.59 -49.23 -38.34
N ILE A 16 27.16 -50.41 -38.11
CA ILE A 16 27.59 -50.83 -36.77
C ILE A 16 28.36 -49.67 -36.14
N PHE A 17 27.82 -49.05 -35.10
CA PHE A 17 28.49 -48.70 -33.85
C PHE A 17 27.44 -48.08 -32.91
N LEU A 18 27.39 -48.57 -31.66
CA LEU A 18 26.49 -48.18 -30.56
C LEU A 18 25.23 -49.07 -30.38
N PHE A 19 25.43 -50.39 -30.34
CA PHE A 19 24.74 -51.20 -29.35
C PHE A 19 25.56 -51.15 -28.05
N ALA A 20 25.14 -50.32 -27.12
CA ALA A 20 25.39 -50.52 -25.70
C ALA A 20 24.09 -50.15 -24.98
N GLU A 21 23.33 -51.20 -24.69
CA GLU A 21 22.45 -51.32 -23.53
C GLU A 21 21.53 -50.13 -23.21
N VAL A 22 20.29 -50.28 -23.69
CA VAL A 22 19.12 -49.96 -22.88
C VAL A 22 19.18 -50.87 -21.64
N LEU A 23 19.85 -50.40 -20.60
CA LEU A 23 19.65 -50.85 -19.22
C LEU A 23 18.99 -49.70 -18.47
N TRP A 24 17.85 -50.03 -17.90
CA TRP A 24 16.97 -49.12 -17.21
C TRP A 24 17.72 -48.52 -16.04
N ALA A 25 18.07 -47.24 -16.13
CA ALA A 25 18.31 -46.47 -14.93
C ALA A 25 16.95 -46.31 -14.25
N GLU A 26 16.65 -47.21 -13.31
CA GLU A 26 15.74 -46.91 -12.21
C GLU A 26 16.12 -45.51 -11.72
N GLU A 27 15.22 -44.53 -11.89
CA GLU A 27 15.31 -43.30 -11.14
C GLU A 27 15.49 -43.72 -9.69
N SER A 28 16.65 -43.43 -9.09
CA SER A 28 16.84 -43.67 -7.67
C SER A 28 15.74 -42.87 -6.99
N LYS A 29 14.69 -43.55 -6.52
CA LYS A 29 13.67 -42.94 -5.69
C LYS A 29 14.43 -42.31 -4.55
N ARG A 30 14.57 -40.98 -4.58
CA ARG A 30 15.06 -40.23 -3.43
C ARG A 30 14.22 -40.75 -2.27
N PRO A 31 14.82 -41.22 -1.17
CA PRO A 31 14.03 -41.63 -0.02
C PRO A 31 13.13 -40.46 0.33
N VAL A 32 11.82 -40.67 0.24
CA VAL A 32 10.87 -39.76 0.83
C VAL A 32 11.20 -39.83 2.31
N TYR A 33 11.86 -38.80 2.82
CA TYR A 33 12.01 -38.63 4.26
C TYR A 33 10.61 -38.36 4.80
N GLU A 34 9.81 -39.41 5.00
CA GLU A 34 8.67 -39.37 5.90
C GLU A 34 9.25 -39.17 7.30
N HIS A 35 9.22 -37.91 7.76
CA HIS A 35 9.46 -37.66 9.18
C HIS A 35 8.37 -38.42 9.96
N PRO A 36 8.74 -39.33 10.87
CA PRO A 36 7.75 -40.06 11.67
C PRO A 36 7.07 -39.05 12.62
N GLY A 37 5.83 -38.70 12.30
CA GLY A 37 5.02 -37.78 13.09
C GLY A 37 3.63 -37.63 12.49
N ASN A 38 2.60 -37.58 13.34
CA ASN A 38 1.23 -37.36 12.91
C ASN A 38 0.96 -35.85 12.71
N TYR A 39 1.71 -35.25 11.79
CA TYR A 39 1.68 -33.81 11.55
C TYR A 39 0.30 -33.32 11.08
N ARG A 40 -0.43 -34.18 10.35
CA ARG A 40 -1.78 -33.85 9.88
C ARG A 40 -2.76 -33.69 11.05
N ASP A 41 -2.72 -34.59 12.02
CA ASP A 41 -3.59 -34.49 13.20
C ASP A 41 -3.17 -33.34 14.11
N GLU A 42 -1.86 -33.05 14.24
CA GLU A 42 -1.39 -31.84 14.93
C GLU A 42 -1.98 -30.58 14.27
N ILE A 43 -1.87 -30.45 12.95
CA ILE A 43 -2.41 -29.31 12.20
C ILE A 43 -3.92 -29.21 12.36
N ASN A 44 -4.65 -30.33 12.23
CA ASN A 44 -6.10 -30.35 12.40
C ASN A 44 -6.54 -29.94 13.81
N GLN A 45 -5.80 -30.38 14.84
CA GLN A 45 -6.03 -29.96 16.22
C GLN A 45 -5.80 -28.45 16.37
N LEU A 46 -4.67 -27.93 15.86
CA LEU A 46 -4.35 -26.50 15.92
C LEU A 46 -5.42 -25.65 15.21
N LYS A 47 -5.93 -26.10 14.05
CA LYS A 47 -7.03 -25.42 13.34
C LYS A 47 -8.33 -25.45 14.13
N THR A 48 -8.63 -26.57 14.77
CA THR A 48 -9.82 -26.73 15.62
C THR A 48 -9.74 -25.81 16.83
N ASP A 49 -8.58 -25.74 17.48
CA ASP A 49 -8.31 -24.84 18.61
C ASP A 49 -8.43 -23.37 18.18
N PHE A 50 -7.85 -23.02 17.01
CA PHE A 50 -7.97 -21.68 16.44
C PHE A 50 -9.44 -21.29 16.20
N LYS A 51 -10.23 -22.17 15.59
CA LYS A 51 -11.66 -21.97 15.36
C LYS A 51 -12.42 -21.80 16.68
N SER A 52 -12.19 -22.68 17.64
CA SER A 52 -12.83 -22.63 18.96
C SER A 52 -12.56 -21.30 19.67
N ARG A 53 -11.30 -20.84 19.61
CA ARG A 53 -10.85 -19.62 20.29
C ARG A 53 -11.36 -18.35 19.61
N PHE A 54 -11.17 -18.23 18.29
CA PHE A 54 -11.38 -16.96 17.57
C PHE A 54 -12.65 -16.92 16.72
N GLY A 55 -13.27 -18.07 16.46
CA GLY A 55 -14.52 -18.19 15.70
C GLY A 55 -14.34 -18.33 14.18
N TYR A 56 -13.11 -18.48 13.69
CA TYR A 56 -12.80 -18.52 12.26
C TYR A 56 -12.10 -19.82 11.87
N GLU A 57 -12.44 -20.38 10.72
CA GLU A 57 -11.76 -21.56 10.19
C GLU A 57 -10.45 -21.19 9.48
N LEU A 58 -9.45 -22.07 9.52
CA LEU A 58 -8.27 -21.99 8.67
C LEU A 58 -8.40 -23.03 7.55
N ILE A 59 -8.74 -22.55 6.36
CA ILE A 59 -9.17 -23.38 5.23
C ILE A 59 -7.96 -23.62 4.32
N ASP A 60 -7.69 -24.88 3.99
CA ASP A 60 -6.68 -25.24 2.99
C ASP A 60 -7.23 -24.93 1.58
N LEU A 61 -6.42 -24.28 0.74
CA LEU A 61 -6.80 -24.03 -0.65
C LEU A 61 -5.67 -24.45 -1.62
N GLU A 62 -4.77 -23.53 -1.97
CA GLU A 62 -3.62 -23.83 -2.82
C GLU A 62 -2.48 -24.49 -2.02
N HIS A 63 -2.35 -24.10 -0.76
CA HIS A 63 -1.39 -24.66 0.18
C HIS A 63 -2.10 -25.16 1.42
N GLU A 64 -1.56 -26.24 1.96
CA GLU A 64 -1.90 -26.70 3.29
C GLU A 64 -1.24 -25.79 4.32
N TRP A 65 -1.96 -25.53 5.41
CA TRP A 65 -1.41 -24.81 6.56
C TRP A 65 -0.31 -25.63 7.23
N ARG A 66 0.83 -25.01 7.53
CA ARG A 66 1.90 -25.62 8.33
C ARG A 66 1.67 -25.35 9.81
N SER A 67 2.09 -26.26 10.68
CA SER A 67 1.88 -26.14 12.14
C SER A 67 2.44 -24.82 12.70
N TRP A 68 3.60 -24.38 12.23
CA TRP A 68 4.22 -23.12 12.67
C TRP A 68 3.51 -21.87 12.13
N GLU A 69 2.87 -21.93 10.96
CA GLU A 69 2.05 -20.84 10.40
C GLU A 69 0.78 -20.66 11.23
N VAL A 70 0.11 -21.76 11.57
CA VAL A 70 -1.06 -21.75 12.47
C VAL A 70 -0.70 -21.20 13.85
N LYS A 71 0.46 -21.59 14.41
CA LYS A 71 0.96 -21.06 15.68
C LYS A 71 1.23 -19.56 15.62
N LYS A 72 1.87 -19.06 14.54
CA LYS A 72 2.08 -17.62 14.32
C LYS A 72 0.75 -16.85 14.23
N LEU A 73 -0.21 -17.33 13.44
CA LEU A 73 -1.53 -16.69 13.37
C LEU A 73 -2.26 -16.74 14.71
N THR A 74 -2.19 -17.84 15.43
CA THR A 74 -2.80 -17.96 16.77
C THR A 74 -2.25 -16.90 17.71
N ALA A 75 -0.94 -16.65 17.69
CA ALA A 75 -0.32 -15.58 18.47
C ALA A 75 -0.83 -14.19 18.02
N ALA A 76 -0.89 -13.93 16.71
CA ALA A 76 -1.39 -12.65 16.20
C ALA A 76 -2.86 -12.39 16.54
N PHE A 77 -3.72 -13.39 16.35
CA PHE A 77 -5.14 -13.30 16.69
C PHE A 77 -5.39 -13.16 18.20
N SER A 78 -4.46 -13.63 19.04
CA SER A 78 -4.53 -13.41 20.49
C SER A 78 -4.39 -11.94 20.89
N HIS A 79 -3.79 -11.11 20.03
CA HIS A 79 -3.65 -9.67 20.23
C HIS A 79 -4.82 -8.86 19.63
N LEU A 80 -5.77 -9.52 18.94
CA LEU A 80 -6.94 -8.83 18.42
C LEU A 80 -7.90 -8.43 19.56
N PRO A 81 -8.61 -7.30 19.43
CA PRO A 81 -9.69 -6.96 20.34
C PRO A 81 -10.84 -7.96 20.21
N ASP A 82 -11.56 -8.21 21.29
CA ASP A 82 -12.70 -9.14 21.31
C ASP A 82 -13.79 -8.77 20.28
N THR A 83 -13.92 -7.48 19.94
CA THR A 83 -14.87 -7.00 18.92
C THR A 83 -14.57 -7.52 17.51
N PHE A 84 -13.36 -8.02 17.27
CA PHE A 84 -12.90 -8.58 16.01
C PHE A 84 -12.98 -10.11 16.00
N LEU A 85 -13.38 -10.74 17.11
CA LEU A 85 -13.50 -12.18 17.22
C LEU A 85 -14.96 -12.60 17.00
N LYS A 86 -15.17 -13.79 16.42
CA LYS A 86 -16.49 -14.41 16.27
C LYS A 86 -17.52 -13.51 15.55
N ILE A 87 -17.06 -12.68 14.62
CA ILE A 87 -17.95 -11.92 13.72
C ILE A 87 -18.76 -12.95 12.92
N LYS A 88 -20.09 -12.84 12.94
CA LYS A 88 -20.96 -13.72 12.15
C LYS A 88 -20.86 -13.35 10.68
N GLY A 89 -20.63 -14.33 9.81
CA GLY A 89 -20.61 -14.15 8.36
C GLY A 89 -19.33 -14.71 7.71
N PRO A 90 -18.13 -14.22 8.05
CA PRO A 90 -16.89 -14.79 7.55
C PRO A 90 -16.72 -16.23 8.05
N LYS A 91 -16.61 -17.21 7.14
CA LYS A 91 -16.42 -18.62 7.54
C LYS A 91 -14.97 -18.90 7.97
N GLY A 92 -14.00 -18.34 7.27
CA GLY A 92 -12.60 -18.61 7.55
C GLY A 92 -11.61 -17.86 6.66
N PHE A 93 -10.33 -18.17 6.88
CA PHE A 93 -9.20 -17.57 6.20
C PHE A 93 -8.46 -18.62 5.37
N TYR A 94 -7.94 -18.19 4.23
CA TYR A 94 -7.39 -19.07 3.20
C TYR A 94 -5.89 -18.88 3.08
N HIS A 95 -5.16 -19.96 2.81
CA HIS A 95 -3.73 -19.92 2.52
C HIS A 95 -3.47 -20.08 1.01
N LEU A 96 -2.83 -19.08 0.41
CA LEU A 96 -2.47 -19.06 -1.01
C LEU A 96 -0.99 -18.72 -1.21
N SER A 97 -0.44 -19.07 -2.38
CA SER A 97 0.97 -18.79 -2.67
C SER A 97 1.24 -17.29 -2.81
N GLN A 98 0.41 -16.59 -3.57
CA GLN A 98 0.56 -15.18 -3.91
C GLN A 98 -0.77 -14.56 -4.38
N PHE A 99 -0.85 -13.23 -4.33
CA PHE A 99 -1.97 -12.49 -4.88
C PHE A 99 -2.00 -12.56 -6.41
N ARG A 100 -3.14 -12.92 -7.01
CA ARG A 100 -3.31 -13.05 -8.47
C ARG A 100 -4.20 -11.97 -9.10
N GLY A 101 -4.65 -10.99 -8.31
CA GLY A 101 -5.68 -10.01 -8.73
C GLY A 101 -5.17 -8.61 -9.13
N GLY A 102 -3.86 -8.42 -9.33
CA GLY A 102 -3.32 -7.08 -9.60
C GLY A 102 -3.49 -6.63 -11.06
N PRO A 103 -3.55 -5.31 -11.33
CA PRO A 103 -3.45 -4.78 -12.69
C PRO A 103 -2.16 -5.26 -13.38
N GLU A 104 -2.25 -5.49 -14.69
CA GLU A 104 -1.11 -5.91 -15.51
C GLU A 104 0.09 -4.95 -15.33
N GLY A 105 1.25 -5.49 -14.91
CA GLY A 105 2.47 -4.73 -14.67
C GLY A 105 2.67 -4.18 -13.25
N MET A 106 1.78 -4.47 -12.29
CA MET A 106 2.08 -4.29 -10.86
C MET A 106 2.84 -5.50 -10.31
N PRO A 107 3.93 -5.31 -9.54
CA PRO A 107 4.49 -6.40 -8.74
C PRO A 107 3.42 -6.81 -7.71
N VAL A 108 2.79 -7.96 -7.94
CA VAL A 108 1.79 -8.54 -7.04
C VAL A 108 2.42 -9.43 -5.96
N ASP A 109 3.68 -9.82 -6.17
CA ASP A 109 4.49 -10.67 -5.28
C ASP A 109 4.69 -10.06 -3.88
N ASP A 110 4.39 -8.76 -3.72
CA ASP A 110 4.61 -8.03 -2.48
C ASP A 110 3.39 -7.89 -1.56
N ILE A 111 2.21 -8.40 -1.96
CA ILE A 111 0.98 -8.30 -1.17
C ILE A 111 0.91 -9.46 -0.16
N PRO A 112 0.89 -9.20 1.16
CA PRO A 112 0.93 -10.26 2.17
C PRO A 112 -0.44 -10.83 2.53
N ALA A 113 -1.51 -10.07 2.30
CA ALA A 113 -2.89 -10.49 2.54
C ALA A 113 -3.88 -9.67 1.70
N ALA A 114 -5.11 -10.16 1.57
CA ALA A 114 -6.20 -9.42 0.95
C ALA A 114 -7.56 -9.82 1.55
N THR A 115 -8.44 -8.84 1.74
CA THR A 115 -9.81 -9.05 2.22
C THR A 115 -10.83 -9.01 1.07
N PHE A 116 -11.78 -9.93 1.10
CA PHE A 116 -12.86 -10.06 0.12
C PHE A 116 -14.24 -10.15 0.81
N PRO A 117 -15.35 -9.86 0.11
CA PRO A 117 -15.44 -9.31 -1.25
C PRO A 117 -14.93 -7.86 -1.36
N SER A 118 -14.52 -7.48 -2.56
CA SER A 118 -14.39 -6.05 -2.91
C SER A 118 -15.77 -5.40 -3.02
N PHE A 119 -15.81 -4.08 -3.16
CA PHE A 119 -17.05 -3.32 -3.37
C PHE A 119 -16.90 -2.37 -4.56
N GLN A 120 -18.03 -1.83 -5.01
CA GLN A 120 -18.10 -0.78 -6.00
C GLN A 120 -18.92 0.40 -5.47
N THR A 121 -18.47 1.61 -5.78
CA THR A 121 -19.14 2.86 -5.41
C THR A 121 -19.97 3.36 -6.60
N VAL A 122 -21.30 3.34 -6.44
CA VAL A 122 -22.26 3.70 -7.48
C VAL A 122 -23.12 4.86 -7.00
N TYR A 123 -23.24 5.89 -7.82
CA TYR A 123 -24.25 6.92 -7.66
C TYR A 123 -25.45 6.55 -8.52
N ARG A 124 -26.59 6.30 -7.87
CA ARG A 124 -27.85 5.99 -8.52
C ARG A 124 -28.55 7.28 -8.93
N ASN A 125 -28.47 7.62 -10.21
CA ASN A 125 -28.90 8.93 -10.70
C ASN A 125 -30.41 9.14 -10.55
N ALA A 126 -31.21 8.12 -10.86
CA ALA A 126 -32.67 8.16 -10.71
C ALA A 126 -33.15 8.36 -9.26
N ARG A 127 -32.33 7.96 -8.28
CA ARG A 127 -32.65 8.09 -6.84
C ARG A 127 -31.86 9.18 -6.13
N MET A 128 -30.93 9.82 -6.85
CA MET A 128 -29.96 10.78 -6.30
C MET A 128 -29.25 10.25 -5.04
N ALA A 129 -28.82 8.98 -5.08
CA ALA A 129 -28.34 8.27 -3.90
C ALA A 129 -26.94 7.67 -4.10
N TYR A 130 -26.09 7.80 -3.09
CA TYR A 130 -24.78 7.15 -3.06
C TYR A 130 -24.90 5.74 -2.50
N GLN A 131 -24.32 4.77 -3.19
CA GLN A 131 -24.31 3.36 -2.80
C GLN A 131 -22.91 2.78 -2.81
N VAL A 132 -22.59 2.00 -1.78
CA VAL A 132 -21.49 1.04 -1.79
C VAL A 132 -22.10 -0.34 -1.96
N GLU A 133 -21.81 -0.96 -3.08
CA GLU A 133 -22.34 -2.26 -3.48
C GLU A 133 -21.28 -3.33 -3.20
N VAL A 134 -21.55 -4.18 -2.22
CA VAL A 134 -20.63 -5.23 -1.80
C VAL A 134 -20.67 -6.37 -2.82
N GLY A 135 -19.50 -6.83 -3.24
CA GLY A 135 -19.37 -7.90 -4.23
C GLY A 135 -20.00 -9.21 -3.75
N ASN A 136 -20.50 -10.01 -4.69
CA ASN A 136 -21.22 -11.26 -4.39
C ASN A 136 -20.30 -12.45 -4.01
N GLN A 137 -19.08 -12.19 -3.55
CA GLN A 137 -18.17 -13.26 -3.11
C GLN A 137 -18.37 -13.56 -1.63
N GLU A 138 -17.91 -14.74 -1.20
CA GLU A 138 -17.89 -15.09 0.21
C GLU A 138 -16.91 -14.17 0.97
N PRO A 139 -17.33 -13.60 2.12
CA PRO A 139 -16.47 -12.78 2.97
C PRO A 139 -15.33 -13.60 3.57
N ARG A 140 -14.09 -13.18 3.31
CA ARG A 140 -12.88 -13.91 3.71
C ARG A 140 -11.64 -13.02 3.74
N ILE A 141 -10.61 -13.50 4.42
CA ILE A 141 -9.24 -13.01 4.28
C ILE A 141 -8.41 -14.10 3.61
N GLU A 142 -7.64 -13.70 2.61
CA GLU A 142 -6.61 -14.51 1.98
C GLU A 142 -5.26 -14.10 2.55
N PHE A 143 -4.53 -15.05 3.14
CA PHE A 143 -3.16 -14.87 3.62
C PHE A 143 -2.20 -15.52 2.64
N TYR A 144 -1.17 -14.78 2.22
CA TYR A 144 -0.20 -15.25 1.24
C TYR A 144 1.09 -15.72 1.94
N SER A 145 1.79 -16.68 1.36
CA SER A 145 3.01 -17.30 1.92
C SER A 145 4.01 -16.28 2.48
N LYS A 146 4.15 -15.12 1.82
CA LYS A 146 5.04 -14.03 2.23
C LYS A 146 4.77 -13.53 3.65
N LEU A 147 3.50 -13.45 4.08
CA LEU A 147 3.12 -12.98 5.41
C LEU A 147 3.86 -13.73 6.52
N PHE A 148 4.03 -15.04 6.38
CA PHE A 148 4.61 -15.86 7.44
C PHE A 148 6.12 -15.72 7.57
N TYR A 149 6.77 -15.03 6.64
CA TYR A 149 8.18 -14.65 6.70
C TYR A 149 8.41 -13.23 7.22
N GLU A 150 7.34 -12.49 7.49
CA GLU A 150 7.43 -11.20 8.18
C GLU A 150 7.77 -11.40 9.68
N ASP A 151 8.33 -10.35 10.27
CA ASP A 151 8.50 -10.27 11.72
C ASP A 151 7.15 -10.19 12.45
N GLU A 152 7.17 -10.43 13.76
CA GLU A 152 5.94 -10.48 14.56
C GLU A 152 5.19 -9.14 14.60
N GLU A 153 5.90 -8.01 14.65
CA GLU A 153 5.29 -6.67 14.63
C GLU A 153 4.49 -6.45 13.35
N ASN A 154 5.11 -6.71 12.18
CA ASN A 154 4.48 -6.54 10.89
C ASN A 154 3.35 -7.55 10.67
N LEU A 155 3.53 -8.81 11.07
CA LEU A 155 2.49 -9.84 10.96
C LEU A 155 1.26 -9.46 11.79
N ASN A 156 1.45 -9.04 13.05
CA ASN A 156 0.36 -8.58 13.92
C ASN A 156 -0.36 -7.37 13.31
N ASN A 157 0.40 -6.41 12.78
CA ASN A 157 -0.16 -5.22 12.16
C ASN A 157 -1.00 -5.54 10.92
N ILE A 158 -0.51 -6.43 10.04
CA ILE A 158 -1.24 -6.89 8.85
C ILE A 158 -2.52 -7.62 9.26
N VAL A 159 -2.45 -8.55 10.22
CA VAL A 159 -3.64 -9.28 10.69
C VAL A 159 -4.69 -8.31 11.25
N GLN A 160 -4.28 -7.32 12.04
CA GLN A 160 -5.19 -6.30 12.58
C GLN A 160 -5.78 -5.42 11.48
N HIS A 161 -5.00 -5.05 10.46
CA HIS A 161 -5.45 -4.29 9.29
C HIS A 161 -6.53 -5.07 8.51
N GLU A 162 -6.27 -6.32 8.13
CA GLU A 162 -7.24 -7.13 7.37
C GLU A 162 -8.51 -7.42 8.19
N MET A 163 -8.35 -7.69 9.49
CA MET A 163 -9.50 -7.88 10.37
C MET A 163 -10.32 -6.58 10.56
N ALA A 164 -9.71 -5.41 10.40
CA ALA A 164 -10.41 -4.13 10.38
C ALA A 164 -11.29 -3.98 9.13
N HIS A 165 -10.85 -4.47 7.97
CA HIS A 165 -11.70 -4.54 6.77
C HIS A 165 -12.92 -5.42 6.98
N ILE A 166 -12.74 -6.60 7.59
CA ILE A 166 -13.86 -7.48 7.96
C ILE A 166 -14.80 -6.78 8.96
N TYR A 167 -14.25 -6.16 10.01
CA TYR A 167 -15.07 -5.44 10.99
C TYR A 167 -15.88 -4.31 10.32
N ASP A 168 -15.22 -3.50 9.48
CA ASP A 168 -15.86 -2.40 8.74
C ASP A 168 -17.02 -2.90 7.87
N MET A 169 -16.77 -3.95 7.09
CA MET A 169 -17.76 -4.59 6.22
C MET A 169 -19.00 -5.05 7.01
N PHE A 170 -18.82 -5.67 8.18
CA PHE A 170 -19.92 -6.19 8.99
C PHE A 170 -20.53 -5.17 9.96
N LYS A 171 -20.05 -3.92 9.94
CA LYS A 171 -20.58 -2.79 10.70
C LYS A 171 -21.16 -1.68 9.83
N GLY A 172 -21.53 -2.01 8.59
CA GLY A 172 -22.14 -1.04 7.68
C GLY A 172 -21.14 -0.07 7.06
N TYR A 173 -19.88 -0.47 6.90
CA TYR A 173 -18.78 0.34 6.38
C TYR A 173 -18.70 1.71 7.08
N LEU A 174 -18.29 1.69 8.34
CA LEU A 174 -17.99 2.90 9.12
C LEU A 174 -17.04 3.84 8.37
N SER A 175 -16.13 3.30 7.57
CA SER A 175 -15.22 4.05 6.69
C SER A 175 -15.93 4.93 5.64
N PHE A 176 -17.18 4.62 5.30
CA PHE A 176 -18.01 5.42 4.38
C PHE A 176 -19.07 6.28 5.10
N SER A 177 -19.09 6.27 6.44
CA SER A 177 -19.96 7.15 7.21
C SER A 177 -19.62 8.63 6.99
N ASP A 178 -20.61 9.51 7.02
CA ASP A 178 -20.42 10.96 6.92
C ASP A 178 -19.41 11.49 7.96
N GLU A 179 -19.45 10.93 9.17
CA GLU A 179 -18.54 11.28 10.27
C GLU A 179 -17.08 10.92 9.91
N TRP A 180 -16.82 9.70 9.43
CA TRP A 180 -15.47 9.29 9.05
C TRP A 180 -14.95 10.09 7.85
N LEU A 181 -15.77 10.26 6.80
CA LEU A 181 -15.40 11.06 5.62
C LEU A 181 -15.07 12.51 6.00
N GLN A 182 -15.80 13.08 6.97
CA GLN A 182 -15.51 14.41 7.49
C GLN A 182 -14.20 14.47 8.28
N ILE A 183 -13.93 13.49 9.15
CA ILE A 183 -12.68 13.40 9.94
C ILE A 183 -11.46 13.30 9.02
N THR A 184 -11.56 12.45 7.99
CA THR A 184 -10.47 12.11 7.07
C THR A 184 -10.36 13.06 5.88
N LYS A 185 -11.35 13.94 5.68
CA LYS A 185 -11.41 14.93 4.59
C LYS A 185 -11.41 14.32 3.18
N PHE A 186 -11.89 13.09 3.04
CA PHE A 186 -12.25 12.56 1.73
C PHE A 186 -13.48 13.30 1.20
N LYS A 187 -13.43 13.73 -0.06
CA LYS A 187 -14.58 14.33 -0.76
C LYS A 187 -15.05 13.41 -1.87
N LEU A 188 -16.34 13.32 -2.09
CA LEU A 188 -16.84 12.54 -3.22
C LEU A 188 -16.68 13.34 -4.52
N ILE A 189 -16.16 12.69 -5.55
CA ILE A 189 -16.28 13.15 -6.93
C ILE A 189 -17.02 12.11 -7.76
N HIS A 190 -17.79 12.57 -8.73
CA HIS A 190 -18.46 11.72 -9.70
C HIS A 190 -17.57 11.44 -10.91
N LEU A 191 -17.58 10.20 -11.36
CA LEU A 191 -16.82 9.70 -12.50
C LEU A 191 -17.83 9.27 -13.57
N PRO A 192 -18.00 10.06 -14.65
CA PRO A 192 -18.98 9.73 -15.68
C PRO A 192 -18.64 8.40 -16.37
N ALA A 193 -19.67 7.65 -16.75
CA ALA A 193 -19.51 6.48 -17.60
C ALA A 193 -18.85 6.86 -18.93
N LEU A 194 -18.00 5.98 -19.47
CA LEU A 194 -17.22 6.26 -20.69
C LEU A 194 -18.11 6.49 -21.93
N ASP A 195 -19.32 5.94 -21.94
CA ASP A 195 -20.32 6.14 -23.00
C ASP A 195 -21.19 7.40 -22.79
N SER A 196 -21.10 8.06 -21.63
CA SER A 196 -21.66 9.39 -21.35
C SER A 196 -23.15 9.57 -21.64
N ARG A 197 -23.96 8.51 -21.50
CA ARG A 197 -25.40 8.59 -21.72
C ARG A 197 -26.07 9.42 -20.62
N PRO A 198 -26.89 10.43 -20.96
CA PRO A 198 -27.62 11.20 -19.97
C PRO A 198 -28.58 10.31 -19.18
N GLY A 199 -28.61 10.50 -17.86
CA GLY A 199 -29.53 9.77 -16.98
C GLY A 199 -28.94 8.51 -16.34
N ASP A 200 -27.84 7.98 -16.89
CA ASP A 200 -27.21 6.76 -16.42
C ASP A 200 -26.62 6.91 -15.01
N ASP A 201 -26.59 5.79 -14.29
CA ASP A 201 -25.83 5.67 -13.06
C ASP A 201 -24.34 5.80 -13.37
N TYR A 202 -23.59 6.36 -12.42
CA TYR A 202 -22.17 6.58 -12.60
C TYR A 202 -21.40 6.23 -11.34
N LEU A 203 -20.09 6.05 -11.47
CA LEU A 203 -19.26 5.78 -10.30
C LEU A 203 -19.02 7.07 -9.54
N PHE A 204 -18.83 6.95 -8.24
CA PHE A 204 -18.20 8.03 -7.47
C PHE A 204 -16.92 7.48 -6.83
N VAL A 205 -16.01 8.37 -6.47
CA VAL A 205 -14.84 8.00 -5.68
C VAL A 205 -14.67 8.98 -4.52
N PRO A 206 -14.42 8.50 -3.30
CA PRO A 206 -13.93 9.35 -2.23
C PRO A 206 -12.47 9.74 -2.55
N LEU A 207 -12.29 10.95 -3.06
CA LEU A 207 -11.01 11.52 -3.40
C LEU A 207 -10.37 12.15 -2.16
N ASN A 208 -9.14 11.76 -1.86
CA ASN A 208 -8.36 12.36 -0.77
C ASN A 208 -8.17 13.87 -1.00
N SER A 209 -7.81 14.59 0.06
CA SER A 209 -7.41 15.99 -0.04
C SER A 209 -5.90 16.12 -0.29
N SER A 210 -5.51 16.82 -1.36
CA SER A 210 -4.12 17.16 -1.66
C SER A 210 -3.54 18.27 -0.76
N SER A 211 -4.35 18.89 0.09
CA SER A 211 -3.89 19.84 1.11
C SER A 211 -3.80 19.20 2.50
N GLU A 212 -4.49 18.08 2.72
CA GLU A 212 -4.36 17.33 3.96
C GLU A 212 -3.04 16.55 3.93
N GLN A 213 -2.24 16.68 4.98
CA GLN A 213 -0.93 16.03 5.12
C GLN A 213 -1.05 14.73 5.92
N HIS A 214 -2.00 14.66 6.86
CA HIS A 214 -2.06 13.65 7.91
C HIS A 214 -3.16 12.62 7.62
N TYR A 215 -2.76 11.51 6.99
CA TYR A 215 -3.58 10.31 6.85
C TYR A 215 -3.12 9.26 7.86
N ALA A 216 -3.91 8.21 8.04
CA ALA A 216 -3.63 7.18 9.02
C ALA A 216 -2.19 6.63 8.89
N PRO A 217 -1.43 6.52 10.00
CA PRO A 217 -0.09 5.95 10.00
C PRO A 217 -0.09 4.54 9.40
N VAL A 218 0.98 4.19 8.67
CA VAL A 218 1.11 2.90 8.00
C VAL A 218 2.17 2.02 8.63
N SER A 219 2.13 0.72 8.31
CA SER A 219 3.19 -0.21 8.70
C SER A 219 4.52 0.13 8.03
N SER A 220 5.62 -0.46 8.52
CA SER A 220 6.96 -0.21 7.97
C SER A 220 7.09 -0.65 6.50
N LEU A 221 6.23 -1.58 6.06
CA LEU A 221 6.19 -2.19 4.73
C LEU A 221 5.51 -1.30 3.69
N GLN A 222 4.52 -0.51 4.11
CA GLN A 222 3.68 0.29 3.25
C GLN A 222 4.31 1.66 2.97
N LEU A 223 3.94 2.24 1.84
CA LEU A 223 4.28 3.61 1.50
C LEU A 223 3.30 4.58 2.19
N PRO A 224 3.73 5.79 2.56
CA PRO A 224 2.85 6.78 3.22
C PRO A 224 1.59 7.15 2.42
N THR A 225 1.57 6.90 1.10
CA THR A 225 0.39 7.13 0.26
C THR A 225 -0.69 6.06 0.40
N TYR A 226 -0.47 4.97 1.15
CA TYR A 226 -1.38 3.83 1.20
C TYR A 226 -2.73 4.20 1.82
N SER A 227 -2.75 4.85 2.98
CA SER A 227 -3.98 5.37 3.61
C SER A 227 -4.72 6.44 2.79
N ARG A 228 -4.07 7.02 1.76
CA ARG A 228 -4.70 8.01 0.87
C ARG A 228 -5.48 7.38 -0.28
N GLN A 229 -5.38 6.06 -0.46
CA GLN A 229 -5.97 5.37 -1.60
C GLN A 229 -7.50 5.43 -1.56
N ASN A 230 -8.08 5.16 -0.40
CA ASN A 230 -9.51 5.25 -0.15
C ASN A 230 -9.80 5.31 1.38
N PRO A 231 -11.05 5.61 1.80
CA PRO A 231 -11.41 5.69 3.21
C PRO A 231 -11.30 4.37 3.99
N GLN A 232 -11.48 3.24 3.31
CA GLN A 232 -11.40 1.91 3.92
C GLN A 232 -9.96 1.58 4.35
N GLU A 233 -8.97 1.89 3.51
CA GLU A 233 -7.56 1.75 3.86
C GLU A 233 -7.14 2.70 4.99
N ASP A 234 -7.61 3.96 4.97
CA ASP A 234 -7.38 4.90 6.08
C ASP A 234 -7.98 4.37 7.39
N PHE A 235 -9.19 3.78 7.34
CA PHE A 235 -9.84 3.17 8.49
C PHE A 235 -9.06 1.97 9.01
N ALA A 236 -8.72 1.00 8.17
CA ALA A 236 -8.00 -0.20 8.58
C ALA A 236 -6.62 0.11 9.17
N ASN A 237 -5.87 1.04 8.56
CA ASN A 237 -4.61 1.53 9.12
C ASN A 237 -4.81 2.30 10.43
N SER A 238 -5.90 3.06 10.57
CA SER A 238 -6.22 3.73 11.84
C SER A 238 -6.52 2.72 12.96
N VAL A 239 -7.20 1.62 12.66
CA VAL A 239 -7.44 0.52 13.62
C VAL A 239 -6.12 -0.10 14.07
N ALA A 240 -5.26 -0.47 13.12
CA ALA A 240 -3.94 -1.02 13.44
C ALA A 240 -3.07 -0.02 14.23
N ALA A 241 -3.14 1.27 13.90
CA ALA A 241 -2.46 2.33 14.63
C ALA A 241 -2.98 2.51 16.05
N TYR A 242 -4.29 2.40 16.26
CA TYR A 242 -4.92 2.49 17.58
C TYR A 242 -4.37 1.45 18.57
N ILE A 243 -4.08 0.24 18.07
CA ILE A 243 -3.61 -0.88 18.89
C ILE A 243 -2.10 -0.79 19.13
N ASN A 244 -1.31 -0.41 18.12
CA ASN A 244 0.14 -0.55 18.17
C ASN A 244 0.93 0.75 18.35
N TYR A 245 0.38 1.92 18.01
CA TYR A 245 1.16 3.15 17.87
C TYR A 245 0.85 4.14 19.00
N PRO A 246 1.75 4.31 19.98
CA PRO A 246 1.49 5.12 21.17
C PRO A 246 1.22 6.59 20.85
N TYR A 247 1.75 7.08 19.73
CA TYR A 247 1.59 8.47 19.31
C TYR A 247 0.29 8.76 18.54
N PHE A 248 -0.47 7.74 18.14
CA PHE A 248 -1.63 7.91 17.27
C PHE A 248 -2.72 8.79 17.91
N GLN A 249 -2.91 8.69 19.23
CA GLN A 249 -3.86 9.55 19.97
C GLN A 249 -3.51 11.05 19.88
N TYR A 250 -2.22 11.38 19.72
CA TYR A 250 -1.75 12.76 19.65
C TYR A 250 -1.70 13.28 18.21
N SER A 251 -1.24 12.46 17.26
CA SER A 251 -1.18 12.84 15.85
C SER A 251 -2.56 12.87 15.20
N HIS A 252 -3.48 12.01 15.67
CA HIS A 252 -4.78 11.79 15.05
C HIS A 252 -5.94 11.73 16.07
N PRO A 253 -6.12 12.76 16.92
CA PRO A 253 -7.04 12.72 18.06
C PRO A 253 -8.50 12.44 17.66
N LYS A 254 -8.96 12.98 16.52
CA LYS A 254 -10.34 12.75 16.04
C LYS A 254 -10.57 11.32 15.56
N ARG A 255 -9.60 10.73 14.86
CA ARG A 255 -9.66 9.32 14.45
C ARG A 255 -9.60 8.41 15.68
N TYR A 256 -8.70 8.70 16.61
CA TYR A 256 -8.58 7.98 17.87
C TYR A 256 -9.89 7.98 18.65
N GLN A 257 -10.53 9.14 18.83
CA GLN A 257 -11.82 9.24 19.52
C GLN A 257 -12.93 8.45 18.81
N PHE A 258 -13.03 8.58 17.48
CA PHE A 258 -14.00 7.82 16.70
C PHE A 258 -13.84 6.31 16.91
N LEU A 259 -12.60 5.81 16.83
CA LEU A 259 -12.32 4.39 16.99
C LEU A 259 -12.59 3.91 18.42
N LYS A 260 -12.18 4.70 19.42
CA LYS A 260 -12.48 4.43 20.83
C LYS A 260 -13.97 4.19 21.04
N ASP A 261 -14.81 5.04 20.45
CA ASP A 261 -16.26 4.99 20.66
C ASP A 261 -16.97 3.94 19.80
N LYS A 262 -16.55 3.77 18.53
CA LYS A 262 -17.29 2.97 17.52
C LYS A 262 -16.73 1.57 17.29
N VAL A 263 -15.47 1.32 17.68
CA VAL A 263 -14.76 0.08 17.37
C VAL A 263 -14.29 -0.65 18.63
N PHE A 264 -13.73 0.10 19.58
CA PHE A 264 -13.08 -0.48 20.77
C PHE A 264 -13.90 -0.38 22.06
N GLY A 265 -15.11 0.20 22.01
CA GLY A 265 -16.03 0.25 23.15
C GLY A 265 -15.43 0.95 24.38
N GLY A 266 -14.59 1.97 24.17
CA GLY A 266 -13.88 2.70 25.21
C GLY A 266 -12.54 2.10 25.65
N LYS A 267 -12.17 0.88 25.20
CA LYS A 267 -10.90 0.23 25.55
C LYS A 267 -9.72 1.03 25.00
N MET A 268 -8.77 1.36 25.86
CA MET A 268 -7.54 2.06 25.50
C MET A 268 -6.34 1.11 25.60
N TYR A 269 -5.40 1.24 24.65
CA TYR A 269 -4.15 0.46 24.62
C TYR A 269 -2.95 1.25 25.15
N PHE A 270 -3.09 2.57 25.24
CA PHE A 270 -2.09 3.50 25.77
C PHE A 270 -2.77 4.48 26.72
N SER A 271 -2.03 4.96 27.71
CA SER A 271 -2.54 5.97 28.64
C SER A 271 -2.81 7.30 27.94
N GLU A 272 -3.91 7.96 28.29
CA GLU A 272 -4.23 9.31 27.82
C GLU A 272 -3.37 10.35 28.56
N GLU A 273 -2.78 11.27 27.80
CA GLU A 273 -2.11 12.43 28.36
C GLU A 273 -2.59 13.70 27.66
N LYS A 274 -2.70 14.79 28.43
CA LYS A 274 -3.05 16.10 27.88
C LYS A 274 -1.79 16.84 27.44
N MET A 275 -1.22 16.43 26.31
CA MET A 275 -0.05 17.07 25.71
C MET A 275 -0.22 17.22 24.20
N GLY A 276 0.36 18.28 23.62
CA GLY A 276 0.42 18.43 22.17
C GLY A 276 1.38 17.44 21.52
N TYR A 277 1.08 16.96 20.31
CA TYR A 277 1.88 15.95 19.63
C TYR A 277 3.37 16.33 19.47
N LYS A 278 3.65 17.54 18.97
CA LYS A 278 5.03 18.05 18.81
C LYS A 278 5.77 18.03 20.14
N GLN A 279 5.17 18.60 21.20
CA GLN A 279 5.77 18.67 22.53
C GLN A 279 6.06 17.26 23.08
N LYS A 280 5.11 16.33 22.94
CA LYS A 280 5.26 14.94 23.40
C LYS A 280 6.45 14.27 22.74
N VAL A 281 6.50 14.30 21.40
CA VAL A 281 7.57 13.67 20.63
C VAL A 281 8.93 14.30 20.92
N THR A 282 9.06 15.62 20.85
CA THR A 282 10.38 16.26 20.97
C THR A 282 10.94 16.15 22.38
N SER A 283 10.07 16.16 23.40
CA SER A 283 10.48 15.95 24.80
C SER A 283 10.96 14.51 25.06
N GLU A 284 10.21 13.51 24.61
CA GLU A 284 10.60 12.09 24.77
C GLU A 284 11.83 11.73 23.96
N PHE A 285 11.99 12.30 22.76
CA PHE A 285 13.18 12.10 21.94
C PHE A 285 14.43 12.66 22.60
N LEU A 286 14.36 13.90 23.10
CA LEU A 286 15.46 14.53 23.82
C LEU A 286 15.81 13.77 25.10
N GLN A 287 14.79 13.31 25.84
CA GLN A 287 14.98 12.48 27.02
C GLN A 287 15.69 11.16 26.67
N ALA A 288 15.29 10.50 25.59
CA ALA A 288 15.94 9.28 25.11
C ALA A 288 17.41 9.52 24.75
N ILE A 289 17.72 10.63 24.08
CA ILE A 289 19.11 11.04 23.79
C ILE A 289 19.90 11.28 25.07
N ASN A 290 19.38 12.07 26.00
CA ASN A 290 20.07 12.42 27.26
C ASN A 290 20.33 11.19 28.14
N ASN A 291 19.40 10.24 28.14
CA ASN A 291 19.52 8.98 28.87
C ASN A 291 20.33 7.92 28.10
N LYS A 292 20.84 8.24 26.90
CA LYS A 292 21.56 7.32 26.01
C LYS A 292 20.74 6.08 25.64
N ASN A 293 19.41 6.19 25.65
CA ASN A 293 18.49 5.14 25.23
C ASN A 293 18.33 5.16 23.71
N TRP A 294 19.35 4.67 23.00
CA TRP A 294 19.41 4.76 21.54
C TRP A 294 18.36 3.92 20.81
N ASP A 295 17.85 2.86 21.44
CA ASP A 295 16.76 2.06 20.88
C ASP A 295 15.45 2.84 20.88
N GLN A 296 15.14 3.53 21.98
CA GLN A 296 13.99 4.42 22.06
C GLN A 296 14.09 5.59 21.06
N VAL A 297 15.29 6.12 20.79
CA VAL A 297 15.49 7.11 19.72
C VAL A 297 15.05 6.56 18.36
N ILE A 298 15.40 5.32 18.02
CA ILE A 298 14.99 4.67 16.77
C ILE A 298 13.48 4.45 16.74
N GLU A 299 12.88 4.00 17.84
CA GLU A 299 11.43 3.77 17.96
C GLU A 299 10.65 5.05 17.74
N ILE A 300 11.00 6.15 18.42
CA ILE A 300 10.36 7.45 18.24
C ILE A 300 10.55 7.96 16.81
N SER A 301 11.76 7.85 16.24
CA SER A 301 12.01 8.19 14.83
C SER A 301 11.10 7.41 13.87
N ARG A 302 10.89 6.12 14.14
CA ARG A 302 10.01 5.26 13.34
C ARG A 302 8.57 5.72 13.45
N GLU A 303 8.08 5.99 14.65
CA GLU A 303 6.71 6.42 14.89
C GLU A 303 6.39 7.76 14.20
N VAL A 304 7.30 8.73 14.31
CA VAL A 304 7.17 10.03 13.65
C VAL A 304 7.15 9.88 12.13
N ALA A 305 7.88 8.92 11.57
CA ALA A 305 7.95 8.68 10.13
C ALA A 305 6.78 7.90 9.54
N ARG A 306 5.86 7.37 10.37
CA ARG A 306 4.65 6.71 9.87
C ARG A 306 3.64 7.70 9.29
N ASP A 307 3.73 8.96 9.71
CA ASP A 307 3.08 10.12 9.10
C ASP A 307 4.16 11.15 8.69
N HIS A 308 3.85 12.17 7.91
CA HIS A 308 4.82 13.19 7.53
C HIS A 308 4.61 14.49 8.30
N HIS A 309 5.52 14.79 9.23
CA HIS A 309 5.53 16.02 10.04
C HIS A 309 6.85 16.78 9.88
N SER A 310 6.97 17.59 8.82
CA SER A 310 8.24 18.24 8.47
C SER A 310 8.86 19.09 9.59
N GLU A 311 8.06 19.79 10.39
CA GLU A 311 8.58 20.62 11.49
C GLU A 311 9.13 19.78 12.65
N ILE A 312 8.43 18.70 13.01
CA ILE A 312 8.87 17.78 14.06
C ILE A 312 10.12 17.08 13.60
N GLU A 313 10.09 16.56 12.37
CA GLU A 313 11.20 15.85 11.75
C GLU A 313 12.47 16.71 11.69
N TYR A 314 12.36 17.97 11.28
CA TYR A 314 13.47 18.92 11.27
C TYR A 314 14.10 19.07 12.67
N GLU A 315 13.28 19.24 13.71
CA GLU A 315 13.74 19.36 15.10
C GLU A 315 14.44 18.09 15.60
N LEU A 316 13.88 16.91 15.29
CA LEU A 316 14.52 15.63 15.64
C LEU A 316 15.85 15.43 14.92
N VAL A 317 15.95 15.84 13.65
CA VAL A 317 17.21 15.78 12.89
C VAL A 317 18.26 16.71 13.50
N GLN A 318 17.91 17.92 13.94
CA GLN A 318 18.84 18.80 14.66
C GLN A 318 19.36 18.16 15.95
N GLN A 319 18.46 17.55 16.75
CA GLN A 319 18.87 16.85 17.97
C GLN A 319 19.80 15.65 17.69
N LEU A 320 19.56 14.91 16.59
CA LEU A 320 20.48 13.85 16.15
C LEU A 320 21.85 14.41 15.75
N GLU A 321 21.89 15.53 15.02
CA GLU A 321 23.14 16.19 14.62
C GLU A 321 23.92 16.64 15.85
N GLU A 322 23.29 17.32 16.79
CA GLU A 322 23.90 17.76 18.06
C GLU A 322 24.50 16.58 18.85
N ALA A 323 23.74 15.49 19.00
CA ALA A 323 24.21 14.29 19.72
C ALA A 323 25.47 13.66 19.07
N LEU A 324 25.65 13.82 17.76
CA LEU A 324 26.77 13.29 16.98
C LEU A 324 28.02 14.19 16.95
N HIS A 325 27.92 15.45 17.41
CA HIS A 325 29.06 16.36 17.52
C HIS A 325 30.08 15.93 18.59
N ASN A 326 29.61 15.17 19.58
CA ASN A 326 30.46 14.57 20.61
C ASN A 326 31.47 13.57 20.02
N THR A 327 32.47 13.20 20.83
CA THR A 327 33.51 12.21 20.49
C THR A 327 32.89 10.97 19.82
N PRO A 328 33.51 10.40 18.77
CA PRO A 328 33.00 9.21 18.10
C PRO A 328 32.70 8.07 19.07
N ASP A 329 31.56 7.41 18.87
CA ASP A 329 31.08 6.29 19.69
C ASP A 329 30.41 5.29 18.75
N SER A 330 30.96 4.08 18.64
CA SER A 330 30.53 3.12 17.63
C SER A 330 29.08 2.69 17.78
N VAL A 331 28.56 2.60 19.02
CA VAL A 331 27.18 2.15 19.28
C VAL A 331 26.21 3.28 18.98
N ARG A 332 26.44 4.46 19.57
CA ARG A 332 25.61 5.65 19.34
C ARG A 332 25.58 5.99 17.85
N ASP A 333 26.74 6.04 17.20
CA ASP A 333 26.83 6.48 15.80
C ASP A 333 26.03 5.57 14.87
N VAL A 334 26.09 4.25 15.07
CA VAL A 334 25.28 3.28 14.32
C VAL A 334 23.79 3.49 14.60
N LYS A 335 23.40 3.61 15.88
CA LYS A 335 21.98 3.74 16.25
C LYS A 335 21.35 5.05 15.75
N LEU A 336 22.06 6.17 15.88
CA LEU A 336 21.58 7.46 15.37
C LEU A 336 21.56 7.51 13.83
N ALA A 337 22.50 6.82 13.16
CA ALA A 337 22.43 6.65 11.71
C ALA A 337 21.23 5.81 11.26
N LEU A 338 20.86 4.78 12.03
CA LEU A 338 19.66 3.97 11.79
C LEU A 338 18.38 4.75 12.08
N ALA A 339 18.35 5.56 13.14
CA ALA A 339 17.23 6.45 13.46
C ALA A 339 16.96 7.40 12.29
N SER A 340 18.02 8.01 11.72
CA SER A 340 17.90 8.93 10.60
C SER A 340 17.50 8.26 9.27
N CYS A 341 17.44 6.93 9.19
CA CYS A 341 16.86 6.21 8.04
C CYS A 341 15.34 6.41 7.93
N ASN A 342 14.65 6.77 9.01
CA ASN A 342 13.20 6.96 9.02
C ASN A 342 12.79 8.33 8.47
N PHE A 343 13.71 9.29 8.47
CA PHE A 343 13.44 10.67 8.09
C PHE A 343 13.71 10.92 6.59
N VAL A 344 12.78 11.62 5.95
CA VAL A 344 12.79 12.18 4.60
C VAL A 344 13.33 13.62 4.55
N ASP A 345 13.62 14.25 5.69
CA ASP A 345 14.37 15.50 5.75
C ASP A 345 15.77 15.33 5.15
N PRO A 346 16.23 16.23 4.25
CA PRO A 346 17.55 16.13 3.63
C PRO A 346 18.73 16.08 4.62
N GLY A 347 18.62 16.72 5.78
CA GLY A 347 19.61 16.67 6.87
C GLY A 347 19.84 15.25 7.37
N ALA A 348 18.79 14.43 7.45
CA ALA A 348 18.89 13.02 7.86
C ALA A 348 19.74 12.17 6.89
N LEU A 349 19.71 12.48 5.58
CA LEU A 349 20.60 11.86 4.60
C LEU A 349 22.04 12.36 4.76
N ASN A 350 22.24 13.64 5.07
CA ASN A 350 23.56 14.21 5.31
C ASN A 350 24.25 13.59 6.53
N ILE A 351 23.52 13.33 7.62
CA ILE A 351 24.01 12.57 8.79
C ILE A 351 24.67 11.26 8.34
N ARG A 352 23.92 10.43 7.60
CA ARG A 352 24.39 9.11 7.13
C ARG A 352 25.62 9.24 6.23
N LYS A 353 25.58 10.16 5.26
CA LYS A 353 26.71 10.40 4.35
C LYS A 353 27.97 10.83 5.11
N ASN A 354 27.83 11.69 6.12
CA ASN A 354 28.95 12.17 6.91
C ASN A 354 29.54 11.08 7.80
N LEU A 355 28.70 10.25 8.44
CA LEU A 355 29.16 9.12 9.25
C LEU A 355 29.91 8.08 8.42
N ILE A 356 29.42 7.76 7.21
CA ILE A 356 30.12 6.88 6.27
C ILE A 356 31.46 7.48 5.83
N ARG A 357 31.48 8.76 5.41
CA ARG A 357 32.70 9.44 4.97
C ARG A 357 33.77 9.50 6.04
N LYS A 358 33.37 9.72 7.30
CA LYS A 358 34.25 9.72 8.47
C LYS A 358 34.62 8.31 8.96
N LYS A 359 34.17 7.26 8.27
CA LYS A 359 34.36 5.84 8.64
C LYS A 359 33.86 5.49 10.05
N ARG A 360 32.87 6.24 10.56
CA ARG A 360 32.23 6.00 11.87
C ARG A 360 31.16 4.91 11.79
N VAL A 361 30.54 4.75 10.63
CA VAL A 361 29.52 3.71 10.36
C VAL A 361 29.78 3.10 8.99
N ALA A 362 29.73 1.77 8.90
CA ALA A 362 29.87 1.06 7.64
C ALA A 362 28.57 1.15 6.82
N LEU A 363 28.69 1.34 5.50
CA LEU A 363 27.54 1.38 4.59
C LEU A 363 26.69 0.10 4.67
N GLN A 364 27.33 -1.07 4.81
CA GLN A 364 26.65 -2.36 4.85
C GLN A 364 25.62 -2.45 5.98
N VAL A 365 25.98 -1.96 7.18
CA VAL A 365 25.09 -1.93 8.36
C VAL A 365 23.83 -1.10 8.07
N LEU A 366 23.95 0.00 7.32
CA LEU A 366 22.78 0.81 6.97
C LEU A 366 21.93 0.16 5.87
N LEU A 367 22.53 -0.57 4.94
CA LEU A 367 21.80 -1.23 3.85
C LEU A 367 21.02 -2.47 4.30
N GLU A 368 21.35 -3.05 5.46
CA GLU A 368 20.54 -4.09 6.11
C GLU A 368 19.19 -3.53 6.60
N ASN A 369 19.13 -2.23 6.93
CA ASN A 369 17.87 -1.58 7.27
C ASN A 369 17.07 -1.24 6.00
N ARG A 370 15.87 -1.82 5.87
CA ARG A 370 14.99 -1.66 4.69
C ARG A 370 14.69 -0.20 4.34
N LYS A 371 14.44 0.68 5.32
CA LYS A 371 14.15 2.11 5.04
C LYS A 371 15.38 2.81 4.45
N CYS A 372 16.56 2.57 5.02
CA CYS A 372 17.80 3.05 4.44
C CYS A 372 18.09 2.45 3.06
N ALA A 373 17.82 1.16 2.86
CA ALA A 373 17.98 0.48 1.58
C ALA A 373 17.07 1.08 0.49
N LEU A 374 15.82 1.39 0.80
CA LEU A 374 14.88 2.05 -0.14
C LEU A 374 15.35 3.46 -0.51
N MET A 375 15.87 4.21 0.46
CA MET A 375 16.46 5.54 0.22
C MET A 375 17.86 5.49 -0.40
N ALA A 376 18.47 4.31 -0.53
CA ALA A 376 19.80 4.21 -1.10
C ALA A 376 19.81 4.66 -2.56
N ARG A 377 20.94 5.25 -2.99
CA ARG A 377 21.09 5.79 -4.35
C ARG A 377 20.68 4.79 -5.42
N ARG A 378 21.15 3.54 -5.32
CA ARG A 378 20.87 2.50 -6.31
C ARG A 378 19.38 2.16 -6.38
N SER A 379 18.74 1.95 -5.24
CA SER A 379 17.31 1.62 -5.15
C SER A 379 16.44 2.75 -5.67
N PHE A 380 16.74 3.99 -5.27
CA PHE A 380 16.01 5.15 -5.78
C PHE A 380 16.20 5.34 -7.28
N GLU A 381 17.44 5.32 -7.79
CA GLU A 381 17.70 5.69 -9.18
C GLU A 381 17.37 4.58 -10.19
N LYS A 382 17.43 3.31 -9.79
CA LYS A 382 17.15 2.18 -10.69
C LYS A 382 15.72 1.64 -10.63
N ASP A 383 15.00 1.91 -9.54
CA ASP A 383 13.67 1.34 -9.32
C ASP A 383 12.65 2.42 -8.96
N LEU A 384 12.69 2.98 -7.75
CA LEU A 384 11.64 3.89 -7.28
C LEU A 384 11.47 5.11 -8.19
N GLY A 385 12.57 5.73 -8.62
CA GLY A 385 12.57 6.94 -9.44
C GLY A 385 11.89 6.79 -10.80
N ILE A 386 11.65 5.55 -11.26
CA ILE A 386 10.95 5.25 -12.52
C ILE A 386 9.48 4.82 -12.32
N TRP A 387 8.97 4.74 -11.08
CA TRP A 387 7.58 4.34 -10.83
C TRP A 387 6.58 5.34 -11.38
N SER A 388 5.49 4.82 -11.96
CA SER A 388 4.36 5.59 -12.48
C SER A 388 3.48 6.16 -11.37
N MET A 389 2.75 7.23 -11.69
CA MET A 389 1.74 7.82 -10.82
C MET A 389 0.54 6.88 -10.67
N ARG A 390 -0.15 6.95 -9.54
CA ARG A 390 -1.29 6.07 -9.19
C ARG A 390 -2.56 6.86 -8.92
N ASN A 391 -3.71 6.17 -8.94
CA ASN A 391 -5.04 6.71 -8.59
C ASN A 391 -5.30 8.06 -9.27
N ILE A 392 -5.21 8.07 -10.60
CA ILE A 392 -5.32 9.29 -11.41
C ILE A 392 -6.78 9.55 -11.70
N TYR A 393 -7.25 10.75 -11.37
CA TYR A 393 -8.61 11.20 -11.62
C TYR A 393 -8.60 12.52 -12.37
N PHE A 394 -9.44 12.62 -13.40
CA PHE A 394 -9.83 13.88 -14.01
C PHE A 394 -11.19 14.30 -13.47
N TYR A 395 -11.36 15.58 -13.15
CA TYR A 395 -12.66 16.14 -12.78
C TYR A 395 -12.74 17.64 -13.06
N LYS A 396 -13.96 18.18 -13.20
CA LYS A 396 -14.19 19.63 -13.23
C LYS A 396 -14.86 20.11 -11.95
N SER A 397 -14.33 21.15 -11.32
CA SER A 397 -14.96 21.80 -10.17
C SER A 397 -14.94 23.31 -10.36
N LYS A 398 -16.08 23.96 -10.10
CA LYS A 398 -16.27 25.40 -10.31
C LYS A 398 -15.82 25.88 -11.71
N GLY A 399 -16.12 25.09 -12.74
CA GLY A 399 -15.76 25.39 -14.13
C GLY A 399 -14.29 25.13 -14.52
N GLN A 400 -13.42 24.79 -13.57
CA GLN A 400 -12.02 24.50 -13.82
C GLN A 400 -11.75 23.00 -13.92
N ALA A 401 -10.84 22.61 -14.81
CA ALA A 401 -10.45 21.21 -15.00
C ALA A 401 -9.21 20.88 -14.16
N TYR A 402 -9.28 19.74 -13.45
CA TYR A 402 -8.20 19.27 -12.59
C TYR A 402 -7.82 17.84 -12.92
N ILE A 403 -6.55 17.53 -12.68
CA ILE A 403 -6.10 16.16 -12.46
C ILE A 403 -5.61 16.02 -11.03
N GLN A 404 -5.94 14.90 -10.40
CA GLN A 404 -5.43 14.57 -9.07
C GLN A 404 -4.98 13.12 -9.02
N PHE A 405 -3.84 12.88 -8.38
CA PHE A 405 -3.18 11.57 -8.37
C PHE A 405 -2.26 11.40 -7.17
N LEU A 406 -1.77 10.19 -6.97
CA LEU A 406 -0.77 9.84 -5.97
C LEU A 406 0.63 9.66 -6.62
N ASP A 407 1.64 10.32 -6.06
CA ASP A 407 3.07 10.05 -6.30
C ASP A 407 3.68 9.35 -5.07
N PRO A 408 3.78 8.01 -5.09
CA PRO A 408 4.34 7.25 -3.97
C PRO A 408 5.82 7.56 -3.69
N ILE A 409 6.53 8.20 -4.62
CA ILE A 409 7.98 8.42 -4.57
C ILE A 409 8.35 9.86 -4.24
N SER A 410 7.36 10.76 -4.17
CA SER A 410 7.54 12.19 -3.92
C SER A 410 8.43 12.49 -2.70
N LEU A 411 8.17 11.87 -1.55
CA LEU A 411 8.94 12.06 -0.32
C LEU A 411 10.38 11.55 -0.45
N THR A 412 10.57 10.34 -1.01
CA THR A 412 11.91 9.77 -1.25
C THR A 412 12.72 10.61 -2.22
N SER A 413 12.08 11.12 -3.28
CA SER A 413 12.69 12.03 -4.26
C SER A 413 13.21 13.29 -3.58
N ARG A 414 12.39 13.92 -2.73
CA ARG A 414 12.78 15.11 -1.96
C ARG A 414 13.95 14.82 -1.03
N ALA A 415 13.89 13.73 -0.27
CA ALA A 415 14.95 13.36 0.67
C ALA A 415 16.31 13.16 -0.03
N ARG A 416 16.27 12.73 -1.30
CA ARG A 416 17.43 12.56 -2.18
C ARG A 416 17.89 13.85 -2.87
N GLY A 417 17.20 14.98 -2.63
CA GLY A 417 17.52 16.28 -3.23
C GLY A 417 17.00 16.46 -4.65
N PHE A 418 16.03 15.64 -5.12
CA PHE A 418 15.46 15.77 -6.46
C PHE A 418 14.19 16.63 -6.44
N GLU A 419 14.13 17.58 -7.35
CA GLU A 419 12.92 18.33 -7.68
C GLU A 419 12.09 17.54 -8.68
N THR A 420 10.76 17.49 -8.48
CA THR A 420 9.86 16.74 -9.36
C THR A 420 9.00 17.70 -10.19
N ARG A 421 9.10 17.57 -11.52
CA ARG A 421 8.23 18.21 -12.50
C ARG A 421 7.26 17.17 -13.04
N TYR A 422 5.97 17.41 -12.90
CA TYR A 422 4.94 16.60 -13.53
C TYR A 422 4.63 17.16 -14.92
N THR A 423 4.42 16.27 -15.87
CA THR A 423 4.04 16.59 -17.24
C THR A 423 2.78 15.83 -17.59
N TRP A 424 1.81 16.51 -18.19
CA TRP A 424 0.55 15.90 -18.60
C TRP A 424 0.24 16.23 -20.05
N ARG A 425 -0.40 15.29 -20.75
CA ARG A 425 -0.85 15.44 -22.14
C ARG A 425 -2.22 14.80 -22.31
N ILE A 426 -3.10 15.44 -23.07
CA ILE A 426 -4.45 14.94 -23.36
C ILE A 426 -4.60 14.73 -24.86
N PHE A 427 -5.16 13.59 -25.25
CA PHE A 427 -5.34 13.16 -26.63
C PHE A 427 -6.80 12.78 -26.87
N ASN A 428 -7.25 12.87 -28.12
CA ASN A 428 -8.39 12.05 -28.55
C ASN A 428 -7.98 10.58 -28.45
N GLU A 429 -8.92 9.71 -28.04
CA GLU A 429 -8.65 8.28 -28.03
C GLU A 429 -8.21 7.78 -29.42
N GLY A 430 -7.13 6.98 -29.46
CA GLY A 430 -6.54 6.46 -30.71
C GLY A 430 -5.68 7.46 -31.50
N SER A 431 -5.56 8.72 -31.06
CA SER A 431 -4.71 9.73 -31.72
C SER A 431 -3.33 9.84 -31.06
N SER A 432 -2.32 10.16 -31.86
CA SER A 432 -0.97 10.55 -31.40
C SER A 432 -0.80 12.07 -31.28
N VAL A 433 -1.79 12.86 -31.73
CA VAL A 433 -1.78 14.33 -31.65
C VAL A 433 -2.42 14.76 -30.34
N HIS A 434 -1.66 15.45 -29.49
CA HIS A 434 -2.19 15.97 -28.24
C HIS A 434 -3.06 17.21 -28.49
N LEU A 435 -4.19 17.27 -27.81
CA LEU A 435 -5.11 18.41 -27.78
C LEU A 435 -4.65 19.51 -26.82
N ALA A 436 -4.02 19.09 -25.73
CA ALA A 436 -3.50 19.97 -24.70
C ALA A 436 -2.34 19.28 -23.99
N GLU A 437 -1.39 20.08 -23.53
CA GLU A 437 -0.31 19.63 -22.68
C GLU A 437 0.05 20.71 -21.66
N GLY A 438 0.74 20.29 -20.60
CA GLY A 438 1.20 21.20 -19.58
C GLY A 438 2.20 20.57 -18.64
N SER A 439 2.72 21.41 -17.75
CA SER A 439 3.65 20.95 -16.73
C SER A 439 3.45 21.67 -15.41
N PHE A 440 3.75 20.98 -14.32
CA PHE A 440 3.57 21.48 -12.98
C PHE A 440 4.77 21.12 -12.12
N ILE A 441 5.31 22.10 -11.41
CA ILE A 441 6.33 21.91 -10.39
C ILE A 441 5.70 22.34 -9.06
N ARG A 442 5.68 21.43 -8.09
CA ARG A 442 5.22 21.77 -6.75
C ARG A 442 6.41 22.19 -5.89
N LYS A 443 6.33 23.38 -5.30
CA LYS A 443 7.37 23.91 -4.40
C LYS A 443 7.23 23.38 -2.97
N GLU A 444 6.00 23.14 -2.52
CA GLU A 444 5.70 22.69 -1.15
C GLU A 444 5.76 21.17 -0.99
N VAL A 445 6.02 20.74 0.25
CA VAL A 445 6.05 19.33 0.63
C VAL A 445 4.64 18.76 0.64
N ASN A 446 4.47 17.57 0.08
CA ASN A 446 3.24 16.82 0.23
C ASN A 446 3.58 15.35 0.41
N ALA A 447 2.85 14.67 1.29
CA ALA A 447 2.87 13.22 1.46
C ALA A 447 2.22 12.46 0.28
N GLY A 448 2.61 12.82 -0.96
CA GLY A 448 2.33 12.07 -2.16
C GLY A 448 0.97 12.24 -2.82
N SER A 449 0.14 13.23 -2.47
CA SER A 449 -1.08 13.60 -3.22
C SER A 449 -0.92 14.92 -3.97
N ILE A 450 -1.08 14.88 -5.29
CA ILE A 450 -0.84 16.01 -6.18
C ILE A 450 -2.14 16.37 -6.91
N LYS A 451 -2.53 17.63 -6.83
CA LYS A 451 -3.65 18.22 -7.59
C LYS A 451 -3.08 19.29 -8.53
N ILE A 452 -3.43 19.21 -9.81
CA ILE A 452 -2.99 20.15 -10.84
C ILE A 452 -4.23 20.80 -11.46
N ASN A 453 -4.26 22.13 -11.49
CA ASN A 453 -5.19 22.88 -12.32
C ASN A 453 -4.66 22.88 -13.76
N LEU A 454 -5.40 22.25 -14.67
CA LEU A 454 -4.96 22.10 -16.05
C LEU A 454 -4.92 23.45 -16.77
N SER A 455 -5.89 24.35 -16.50
CA SER A 455 -5.94 25.66 -17.16
C SER A 455 -4.76 26.55 -16.78
N GLU A 456 -4.29 26.47 -15.53
CA GLU A 456 -3.16 27.26 -15.03
C GLU A 456 -1.80 26.72 -15.49
N THR A 457 -1.74 25.45 -15.89
CA THR A 457 -0.48 24.75 -16.22
C THR A 457 -0.35 24.38 -17.69
N ALA A 458 -1.38 24.64 -18.49
CA ALA A 458 -1.42 24.36 -19.91
C ALA A 458 -0.45 25.25 -20.69
N VAL A 459 0.13 24.70 -21.74
CA VAL A 459 0.78 25.47 -22.80
C VAL A 459 -0.34 26.02 -23.70
N GLY A 460 -0.64 27.31 -23.57
CA GLY A 460 -1.72 27.96 -24.31
C GLY A 460 -3.11 27.75 -23.69
N ASN A 461 -4.15 27.87 -24.51
CA ASN A 461 -5.53 27.78 -24.05
C ASN A 461 -6.00 26.32 -23.95
N LEU A 462 -6.56 25.95 -22.80
CA LEU A 462 -7.12 24.62 -22.58
C LEU A 462 -8.54 24.51 -23.14
N ASN A 463 -8.69 23.88 -24.31
CA ASN A 463 -9.98 23.60 -24.93
C ASN A 463 -10.16 22.09 -25.14
N LEU A 464 -10.89 21.44 -24.22
CA LEU A 464 -11.16 20.00 -24.28
C LEU A 464 -12.56 19.72 -24.85
N PRO A 465 -12.70 18.81 -25.82
CA PRO A 465 -13.99 18.49 -26.42
C PRO A 465 -14.90 17.78 -25.41
N THR A 466 -16.20 18.04 -25.51
CA THR A 466 -17.23 17.34 -24.75
C THR A 466 -17.73 16.11 -25.51
N GLY A 467 -18.21 15.09 -24.77
CA GLY A 467 -18.86 13.90 -25.30
C GLY A 467 -17.97 12.92 -26.09
N ARG A 468 -16.66 13.19 -26.19
CA ARG A 468 -15.70 12.30 -26.85
C ARG A 468 -14.77 11.64 -25.83
N PRO A 469 -14.45 10.35 -25.99
CA PRO A 469 -13.41 9.70 -25.20
C PRO A 469 -12.04 10.37 -25.40
N LEU A 470 -11.37 10.62 -24.27
CA LEU A 470 -10.06 11.23 -24.19
C LEU A 470 -9.11 10.32 -23.42
N THR A 471 -7.83 10.41 -23.77
CA THR A 471 -6.74 9.78 -23.02
C THR A 471 -5.91 10.86 -22.35
N LEU A 472 -5.68 10.72 -21.04
CA LEU A 472 -4.71 11.52 -20.29
C LEU A 472 -3.45 10.68 -20.10
N GLU A 473 -2.31 11.22 -20.52
CA GLU A 473 -0.98 10.73 -20.15
C GLU A 473 -0.39 11.60 -19.05
N LEU A 474 0.20 10.97 -18.04
CA LEU A 474 0.85 11.61 -16.91
C LEU A 474 2.22 11.01 -16.66
N GLY A 475 3.23 11.87 -16.54
CA GLY A 475 4.60 11.49 -16.19
C GLY A 475 5.21 12.45 -15.18
N ALA A 476 6.33 12.02 -14.59
CA ALA A 476 7.14 12.80 -13.69
C ALA A 476 8.60 12.78 -14.16
N GLN A 477 9.23 13.95 -14.17
CA GLN A 477 10.66 14.13 -14.37
C GLN A 477 11.27 14.62 -13.06
N ARG A 478 12.20 13.84 -12.51
CA ARG A 478 12.91 14.12 -11.28
C ARG A 478 14.31 14.61 -11.63
N VAL A 479 14.66 15.81 -11.21
CA VAL A 479 15.93 16.46 -11.53
C VAL A 479 16.68 16.80 -10.25
N HIS A 480 17.92 16.32 -10.13
CA HIS A 480 18.80 16.78 -9.06
C HIS A 480 19.45 18.10 -9.49
N PRO A 481 19.27 19.21 -8.74
CA PRO A 481 19.71 20.54 -9.18
C PRO A 481 21.24 20.68 -9.23
N ILE A 482 21.96 19.94 -8.38
CA ILE A 482 23.44 19.95 -8.34
C ILE A 482 24.08 18.88 -9.24
N GLU A 483 23.64 17.61 -9.16
CA GLU A 483 24.20 16.53 -9.97
C GLU A 483 23.70 16.53 -11.43
N PHE A 484 22.72 17.38 -11.76
CA PHE A 484 22.02 17.43 -13.06
C PHE A 484 21.44 16.09 -13.54
N LYS A 485 21.34 15.11 -12.63
CA LYS A 485 20.79 13.79 -12.92
C LYS A 485 19.29 13.89 -13.15
N ARG A 486 18.81 13.23 -14.21
CA ARG A 486 17.40 13.21 -14.61
C ARG A 486 16.87 11.79 -14.58
N LEU A 487 15.72 11.59 -13.93
CA LEU A 487 14.98 10.33 -13.91
C LEU A 487 13.58 10.60 -14.41
N ASN A 488 13.12 9.86 -15.41
CA ASN A 488 11.77 9.96 -15.92
C ASN A 488 10.96 8.75 -15.43
N SER A 489 9.77 9.00 -14.90
CA SER A 489 8.84 7.93 -14.54
C SER A 489 8.32 7.21 -15.79
N LYS A 490 7.86 5.97 -15.60
CA LYS A 490 6.92 5.35 -16.53
C LYS A 490 5.69 6.25 -16.67
N ILE A 491 5.19 6.40 -17.89
CA ILE A 491 3.98 7.18 -18.18
C ILE A 491 2.76 6.37 -17.73
N ALA A 492 1.91 6.99 -16.92
CA ALA A 492 0.60 6.46 -16.58
C ALA A 492 -0.46 7.00 -17.54
N LYS A 493 -1.44 6.18 -17.90
CA LYS A 493 -2.53 6.57 -18.80
C LYS A 493 -3.88 6.26 -18.18
N ILE A 494 -4.84 7.17 -18.33
CA ILE A 494 -6.25 6.91 -18.05
C ILE A 494 -7.11 7.34 -19.23
N ARG A 495 -8.26 6.68 -19.38
CA ARG A 495 -9.32 7.11 -20.29
C ARG A 495 -10.40 7.85 -19.50
N PHE A 496 -10.95 8.89 -20.08
CA PHE A 496 -12.04 9.66 -19.47
C PHE A 496 -12.89 10.34 -20.55
N VAL A 497 -14.02 10.89 -20.15
CA VAL A 497 -14.93 11.63 -21.01
C VAL A 497 -15.47 12.85 -20.26
N ILE A 498 -15.82 13.89 -21.02
CA ILE A 498 -16.39 15.13 -20.47
C ILE A 498 -17.82 15.28 -20.98
N PRO A 499 -18.84 14.80 -20.24
CA PRO A 499 -20.22 14.99 -20.66
C PRO A 499 -20.61 16.48 -20.53
N ALA A 500 -21.52 16.92 -21.39
CA ALA A 500 -22.08 18.27 -21.31
C ALA A 500 -22.93 18.42 -20.04
N GLY A 501 -22.73 19.50 -19.28
CA GLY A 501 -23.51 19.78 -18.07
C GLY A 501 -23.29 18.83 -16.89
N PHE A 502 -22.27 17.96 -16.93
CA PHE A 502 -22.01 17.00 -15.86
C PHE A 502 -21.44 17.67 -14.60
N ASN A 503 -22.04 17.36 -13.44
CA ASN A 503 -21.53 17.80 -12.14
C ASN A 503 -20.60 16.72 -11.54
N TYR A 504 -19.31 17.03 -11.44
CA TYR A 504 -18.33 16.14 -10.83
C TYR A 504 -18.27 16.27 -9.30
N ASP A 505 -18.78 17.36 -8.71
CA ASP A 505 -18.69 17.57 -7.27
C ASP A 505 -19.82 16.81 -6.56
N GLY A 506 -19.45 15.88 -5.68
CA GLY A 506 -20.39 15.12 -4.86
C GLY A 506 -20.87 15.86 -3.61
N ALA A 507 -21.89 15.30 -2.95
CA ALA A 507 -22.46 15.85 -1.73
C ALA A 507 -21.45 15.83 -0.56
N LYS A 508 -21.51 16.85 0.31
CA LYS A 508 -20.66 16.94 1.52
C LYS A 508 -21.07 15.94 2.61
N LYS A 509 -22.36 15.64 2.70
CA LYS A 509 -22.96 14.65 3.59
C LYS A 509 -23.71 13.66 2.70
N PRO A 510 -22.97 12.73 2.09
CA PRO A 510 -23.54 11.85 1.07
C PRO A 510 -24.57 10.86 1.60
N GLY A 511 -24.56 10.53 2.90
CA GLY A 511 -25.47 9.52 3.44
C GLY A 511 -25.35 8.19 2.69
N VAL A 512 -24.10 7.74 2.48
CA VAL A 512 -23.80 6.56 1.65
C VAL A 512 -24.56 5.35 2.20
N LYS A 513 -25.37 4.73 1.34
CA LYS A 513 -26.09 3.50 1.68
C LYS A 513 -25.24 2.28 1.30
N ILE A 514 -25.14 1.30 2.20
CA ILE A 514 -24.51 0.02 1.88
C ILE A 514 -25.56 -0.93 1.32
N ILE A 515 -25.21 -1.62 0.24
CA ILE A 515 -26.02 -2.65 -0.40
C ILE A 515 -25.25 -3.96 -0.33
N TYR A 516 -25.76 -4.91 0.45
CA TYR A 516 -25.18 -6.25 0.55
C TYR A 516 -25.83 -7.20 -0.47
N PRO A 517 -25.09 -8.17 -1.02
CA PRO A 517 -25.67 -9.18 -1.89
C PRO A 517 -26.61 -10.09 -1.08
N LEU A 518 -27.53 -10.76 -1.77
CA LEU A 518 -28.45 -11.74 -1.18
C LEU A 518 -27.72 -13.06 -0.88
N ARG A 519 -26.82 -13.03 0.11
CA ARG A 519 -26.08 -14.19 0.60
C ARG A 519 -26.42 -14.47 2.07
N PRO A 520 -26.40 -15.74 2.50
CA PRO A 520 -26.64 -16.10 3.90
C PRO A 520 -25.70 -15.37 4.86
N GLU A 521 -24.43 -15.18 4.47
CA GLU A 521 -23.42 -14.54 5.30
C GLU A 521 -23.74 -13.06 5.62
N PHE A 522 -24.52 -12.38 4.77
CA PHE A 522 -24.90 -10.97 4.95
C PHE A 522 -26.37 -10.77 5.31
N GLN A 523 -27.13 -11.84 5.54
CA GLN A 523 -28.58 -11.76 5.73
C GLN A 523 -29.00 -10.86 6.90
N SER A 524 -28.19 -10.79 7.98
CA SER A 524 -28.48 -9.91 9.12
C SER A 524 -28.19 -8.42 8.88
N LEU A 525 -27.59 -8.07 7.73
CA LEU A 525 -27.20 -6.70 7.39
C LEU A 525 -28.11 -6.05 6.33
N ASN A 526 -29.03 -6.84 5.73
CA ASN A 526 -29.97 -6.40 4.70
C ASN A 526 -31.31 -5.94 5.26
#